data_AF-A0A7C2CWF3-F1
#
_entry.id   AF-A0A7C2CWF3-F1
#
_cell.length_a   1.000
_cell.length_b   1.000
_cell.length_c   1.000
_cell.angle_alpha   90.00
_cell.angle_beta   90.00
_cell.angle_gamma   90.00
#
_symmetry.space_group_name_H-M   'P 1'
#
loop_
_entity.id
_entity.type
_entity.pdbx_description
1 polymer ?
#
loop_
_entity_poly.entity_id
_entity_poly.type
_entity_poly.pdbx_seq_one_letter_code
_entity_poly.pdbx_strand_id
1 'polypeptide(L)'
;MKEQRRRRRWVKGLPFVAGLLALALTAVMVAEQKVPSALRRWNARYVGSQVCMECHHEVARVWASLPHSQWMLDAKLPTHSQGCEACHGPGSLHVVARKGYIVAWEKLSVAEQNAICLQCHQTVTTDKWHASPHSGRQIGSRQMGNRQVGGREMGTSGKGKRRLPACTDCHEVHLPVQRRWMLKANSSSLCLRCHADITQKARQGEHHPLDKTQCAACHDAHDGTVGGMLKAEPLTLCDRCHQRSDILPADHTAEFRKAHGKQFSGGERRCIACHGRNGCDRCHGLPMPHPKGFAVHHTEATRAQPSTCQNCHDQNFCAKCHADAPPVSHDAPDYASVSHAKEFRQFGNNAHAYCTTCHQPHQCDDCHRQKGIPLEVRR
;
A
#
# COMPACT_ATOMS: atom_id res chain seq x y z
N MET A 1 88.03 25.33 7.94
CA MET A 1 86.90 24.59 8.56
C MET A 1 85.73 25.53 8.88
N LYS A 2 84.87 25.91 7.91
CA LYS A 2 83.64 26.68 8.21
C LYS A 2 82.54 26.65 7.11
N GLU A 3 82.59 25.72 6.16
CA GLU A 3 81.72 25.75 4.96
C GLU A 3 80.69 24.60 4.84
N GLN A 4 80.46 23.77 5.87
CA GLN A 4 79.63 22.55 5.70
C GLN A 4 78.41 22.40 6.63
N ARG A 5 77.89 23.49 7.22
CA ARG A 5 76.77 23.41 8.19
C ARG A 5 75.46 24.12 7.81
N ARG A 6 75.22 24.42 6.52
CA ARG A 6 74.01 25.18 6.10
C ARG A 6 72.98 24.49 5.21
N ARG A 7 73.12 23.20 4.84
CA ARG A 7 72.21 22.52 3.88
C ARG A 7 71.20 21.52 4.45
N ARG A 8 70.95 21.46 5.77
CA ARG A 8 70.09 20.43 6.40
C ARG A 8 68.84 20.94 7.13
N ARG A 9 68.26 22.08 6.73
CA ARG A 9 67.03 22.62 7.35
C ARG A 9 65.76 22.58 6.50
N TRP A 10 65.80 22.13 5.25
CA TRP A 10 64.66 22.26 4.32
C TRP A 10 63.82 20.99 4.09
N VAL A 11 64.13 19.85 4.70
CA VAL A 11 63.46 18.56 4.38
C VAL A 11 62.48 18.08 5.46
N LYS A 12 62.41 18.74 6.63
CA LYS A 12 61.54 18.29 7.74
C LYS A 12 60.11 18.88 7.72
N GLY A 13 59.79 19.80 6.81
CA GLY A 13 58.45 20.43 6.71
C GLY A 13 57.52 19.85 5.65
N LEU A 14 58.06 19.15 4.65
CA LEU A 14 57.28 18.63 3.51
C LEU A 14 56.18 17.61 3.86
N PRO A 15 56.40 16.61 4.74
CA PRO A 15 55.36 15.62 5.04
C PRO A 15 54.22 16.20 5.89
N PHE A 16 54.48 17.24 6.69
CA PHE A 16 53.46 17.91 7.49
C PHE A 16 52.53 18.79 6.63
N VAL A 17 53.09 19.50 5.64
CA VAL A 17 52.30 20.31 4.70
C VAL A 17 51.49 19.43 3.75
N ALA A 18 52.05 18.30 3.28
CA ALA A 18 51.32 17.33 2.45
C ALA A 18 50.19 16.63 3.22
N GLY A 19 50.40 16.28 4.50
CA GLY A 19 49.37 15.71 5.36
C GLY A 19 48.22 16.67 5.66
N LEU A 20 48.52 17.96 5.91
CA LEU A 20 47.50 19.00 6.10
C LEU A 20 46.72 19.30 4.81
N LEU A 21 47.38 19.30 3.65
CA LEU A 21 46.72 19.42 2.34
C LEU A 21 45.81 18.22 2.04
N ALA A 22 46.24 17.00 2.34
CA ALA A 22 45.42 15.79 2.17
C ALA A 22 44.20 15.76 3.09
N LEU A 23 44.33 16.22 4.35
CA LEU A 23 43.22 16.40 5.30
C LEU A 23 42.26 17.52 4.88
N ALA A 24 42.77 18.61 4.32
CA ALA A 24 41.93 19.69 3.78
C ALA A 24 41.16 19.24 2.52
N LEU A 25 41.80 18.46 1.64
CA LEU A 25 41.16 17.88 0.45
C LEU A 25 40.07 16.87 0.80
N THR A 26 40.26 16.02 1.82
CA THR A 26 39.22 15.09 2.27
C THR A 26 38.07 15.81 2.98
N ALA A 27 38.34 16.85 3.78
CA ALA A 27 37.30 17.66 4.42
C ALA A 27 36.42 18.42 3.42
N VAL A 28 37.02 18.97 2.34
CA VAL A 28 36.27 19.61 1.23
C VAL A 28 35.39 18.60 0.50
N MET A 29 35.90 17.39 0.23
CA MET A 29 35.12 16.31 -0.40
C MET A 29 33.94 15.84 0.47
N VAL A 30 34.09 15.80 1.80
CA VAL A 30 33.01 15.41 2.73
C VAL A 30 31.92 16.48 2.83
N ALA A 31 32.26 17.77 2.73
CA ALA A 31 31.28 18.85 2.72
C ALA A 31 30.41 18.85 1.44
N GLU A 32 30.97 18.45 0.29
CA GLU A 32 30.22 18.30 -0.97
C GLU A 32 29.18 17.17 -0.94
N GLN A 33 29.29 16.19 -0.04
CA GLN A 33 28.39 15.03 0.00
C GLN A 33 26.97 15.33 0.53
N LYS A 34 26.74 16.47 1.19
CA LYS A 34 25.42 16.78 1.78
C LYS A 34 24.41 17.39 0.81
N VAL A 35 24.86 17.91 -0.34
CA VAL A 35 23.98 18.51 -1.35
C VAL A 35 23.55 17.45 -2.37
N PRO A 36 22.23 17.30 -2.65
CA PRO A 36 21.73 16.41 -3.69
C PRO A 36 22.46 16.64 -5.03
N SER A 37 22.86 15.57 -5.70
CA SER A 37 23.57 15.64 -6.99
C SER A 37 22.78 16.46 -8.02
N ALA A 38 21.44 16.39 -7.98
CA ALA A 38 20.53 17.16 -8.83
C ALA A 38 20.71 18.69 -8.73
N LEU A 39 21.21 19.20 -7.60
CA LEU A 39 21.43 20.63 -7.38
C LEU A 39 22.85 21.11 -7.74
N ARG A 40 23.78 20.19 -8.00
CA ARG A 40 25.17 20.55 -8.27
C ARG A 40 25.30 21.21 -9.64
N ARG A 41 25.90 22.39 -9.68
CA ARG A 41 26.27 23.11 -10.91
C ARG A 41 27.72 23.54 -10.81
N TRP A 42 28.59 22.86 -11.55
CA TRP A 42 30.01 23.18 -11.61
C TRP A 42 30.20 24.62 -12.12
N ASN A 43 31.13 25.35 -11.51
CA ASN A 43 31.45 26.75 -11.84
C ASN A 43 30.32 27.77 -11.61
N ALA A 44 29.25 27.39 -10.90
CA ALA A 44 28.22 28.33 -10.44
C ALA A 44 28.39 28.65 -8.95
N ARG A 45 28.01 29.86 -8.56
CA ARG A 45 28.05 30.38 -7.19
C ARG A 45 26.64 30.73 -6.72
N TYR A 46 26.43 30.63 -5.42
CA TYR A 46 25.21 31.11 -4.77
C TYR A 46 25.19 32.64 -4.80
N VAL A 47 24.10 33.22 -5.28
CA VAL A 47 23.93 34.68 -5.41
C VAL A 47 22.93 35.25 -4.40
N GLY A 48 22.21 34.39 -3.68
CA GLY A 48 21.21 34.79 -2.71
C GLY A 48 19.84 35.09 -3.34
N SER A 49 18.79 34.95 -2.54
CA SER A 49 17.42 35.04 -3.05
C SER A 49 17.01 36.45 -3.48
N GLN A 50 17.60 37.50 -2.91
CA GLN A 50 17.29 38.88 -3.27
C GLN A 50 17.49 39.13 -4.78
N VAL A 51 18.58 38.62 -5.36
CA VAL A 51 18.87 38.72 -6.79
C VAL A 51 17.77 38.04 -7.63
N CYS A 52 17.25 36.90 -7.17
CA CYS A 52 16.16 36.21 -7.86
C CYS A 52 14.86 37.04 -7.81
N MET A 53 14.59 37.70 -6.69
CA MET A 53 13.38 38.49 -6.48
C MET A 53 13.33 39.78 -7.30
N GLU A 54 14.47 40.25 -7.84
CA GLU A 54 14.54 41.41 -8.75
C GLU A 54 13.97 41.11 -10.15
N CYS A 55 13.88 39.84 -10.54
CA CYS A 55 13.31 39.42 -11.83
C CYS A 55 12.03 38.58 -11.63
N HIS A 56 11.96 37.76 -10.58
CA HIS A 56 10.85 36.83 -10.31
C HIS A 56 9.87 37.38 -9.25
N HIS A 57 9.41 38.62 -9.44
CA HIS A 57 8.59 39.33 -8.45
C HIS A 57 7.30 38.61 -8.05
N GLU A 58 6.58 38.00 -8.99
CA GLU A 58 5.31 37.33 -8.71
C GLU A 58 5.53 36.08 -7.83
N VAL A 59 6.50 35.26 -8.19
CA VAL A 59 6.88 34.07 -7.42
C VAL A 59 7.42 34.47 -6.05
N ALA A 60 8.26 35.51 -5.98
CA ALA A 60 8.80 36.04 -4.73
C ALA A 60 7.69 36.49 -3.76
N ARG A 61 6.70 37.23 -4.28
CA ARG A 61 5.57 37.71 -3.48
C ARG A 61 4.77 36.56 -2.87
N VAL A 62 4.48 35.53 -3.67
CA VAL A 62 3.73 34.37 -3.18
C VAL A 62 4.58 33.56 -2.21
N TRP A 63 5.83 33.25 -2.58
CA TRP A 63 6.71 32.43 -1.76
C TRP A 63 6.92 33.03 -0.38
N ALA A 64 7.07 34.36 -0.27
CA ALA A 64 7.15 35.09 1.01
C ALA A 64 5.96 34.85 1.96
N SER A 65 4.81 34.42 1.44
CA SER A 65 3.63 34.08 2.26
C SER A 65 3.61 32.60 2.71
N LEU A 66 4.45 31.75 2.11
CA LEU A 66 4.49 30.32 2.39
C LEU A 66 5.45 30.00 3.54
N PRO A 67 5.17 28.96 4.35
CA PRO A 67 6.05 28.54 5.45
C PRO A 67 7.51 28.34 5.04
N HIS A 68 7.78 27.82 3.83
CA HIS A 68 9.16 27.63 3.34
C HIS A 68 9.98 28.92 3.35
N SER A 69 9.40 30.07 2.99
CA SER A 69 10.16 31.33 2.98
C SER A 69 10.60 31.79 4.36
N GLN A 70 9.76 31.58 5.37
CA GLN A 70 10.03 32.01 6.74
C GLN A 70 11.22 31.25 7.33
N TRP A 71 11.37 29.97 7.01
CA TRP A 71 12.44 29.13 7.53
C TRP A 71 13.70 29.16 6.66
N MET A 72 13.55 29.18 5.34
CA MET A 72 14.69 29.06 4.42
C MET A 72 15.49 30.36 4.25
N LEU A 73 15.02 31.48 4.80
CA LEU A 73 15.79 32.73 4.84
C LEU A 73 16.61 32.90 6.14
N ASP A 74 16.58 31.93 7.06
CA ASP A 74 17.39 32.00 8.28
C ASP A 74 18.88 31.97 7.95
N ALA A 75 19.60 33.03 8.34
CA ALA A 75 21.03 33.17 8.14
C ALA A 75 21.87 32.07 8.84
N LYS A 76 21.28 31.33 9.79
CA LYS A 76 21.92 30.17 10.45
C LYS A 76 21.97 28.93 9.56
N LEU A 77 21.11 28.84 8.54
CA LEU A 77 21.16 27.71 7.61
C LEU A 77 22.42 27.76 6.75
N PRO A 78 22.98 26.63 6.31
CA PRO A 78 24.03 26.64 5.30
C PRO A 78 23.56 27.30 4.01
N THR A 79 24.44 27.98 3.29
CA THR A 79 24.09 28.70 2.03
C THR A 79 23.38 27.82 1.01
N HIS A 80 23.75 26.54 0.91
CA HIS A 80 23.11 25.58 0.00
C HIS A 80 21.70 25.14 0.40
N SER A 81 21.24 25.51 1.60
CA SER A 81 19.89 25.24 2.13
C SER A 81 19.10 26.53 2.34
N GLN A 82 19.60 27.67 1.83
CA GLN A 82 18.93 28.95 1.95
C GLN A 82 18.15 29.31 0.67
N GLY A 83 16.94 29.81 0.89
CA GLY A 83 16.14 30.52 -0.10
C GLY A 83 15.87 29.75 -1.40
N CYS A 84 15.78 30.48 -2.52
CA CYS A 84 15.46 29.91 -3.83
C CYS A 84 16.48 28.85 -4.27
N GLU A 85 17.76 29.09 -3.98
CA GLU A 85 18.88 28.27 -4.43
C GLU A 85 18.98 26.92 -3.68
N ALA A 86 18.30 26.78 -2.54
CA ALA A 86 18.16 25.50 -1.85
C ALA A 86 17.40 24.45 -2.68
N CYS A 87 16.50 24.90 -3.55
CA CYS A 87 15.69 24.02 -4.43
C CYS A 87 16.14 24.10 -5.89
N HIS A 88 16.82 25.18 -6.28
CA HIS A 88 17.20 25.46 -7.66
C HIS A 88 18.72 25.40 -7.93
N GLY A 89 19.53 25.19 -6.89
CA GLY A 89 20.98 25.23 -6.96
C GLY A 89 21.53 26.66 -7.14
N PRO A 90 22.87 26.81 -7.23
CA PRO A 90 23.52 28.11 -7.35
C PRO A 90 23.18 28.80 -8.69
N GLY A 91 22.74 30.05 -8.62
CA GLY A 91 22.14 30.80 -9.73
C GLY A 91 23.08 31.74 -10.48
N SER A 92 24.37 31.87 -10.13
CA SER A 92 25.24 32.91 -10.73
C SER A 92 25.30 32.89 -12.26
N LEU A 93 25.31 31.70 -12.87
CA LEU A 93 25.32 31.56 -14.33
C LEU A 93 23.97 31.92 -14.96
N HIS A 94 22.88 31.62 -14.25
CA HIS A 94 21.53 31.96 -14.68
C HIS A 94 21.30 33.48 -14.69
N VAL A 95 21.77 34.19 -13.66
CA VAL A 95 21.63 35.66 -13.57
C VAL A 95 22.32 36.34 -14.75
N VAL A 96 23.47 35.83 -15.20
CA VAL A 96 24.21 36.39 -16.35
C VAL A 96 23.57 36.00 -17.68
N ALA A 97 23.27 34.71 -17.88
CA ALA A 97 22.77 34.20 -19.16
C ALA A 97 21.26 34.45 -19.38
N ARG A 98 20.51 34.77 -18.32
CA ARG A 98 19.04 34.97 -18.25
C ARG A 98 18.18 33.76 -18.60
N LYS A 99 18.65 32.82 -19.44
CA LYS A 99 17.94 31.58 -19.81
C LYS A 99 18.80 30.35 -19.54
N GLY A 100 18.22 29.35 -18.87
CA GLY A 100 18.92 28.11 -18.51
C GLY A 100 19.91 28.30 -17.36
N TYR A 101 20.86 27.37 -17.22
CA TYR A 101 21.94 27.39 -16.21
C TYR A 101 21.49 27.41 -14.73
N ILE A 102 20.23 27.09 -14.48
CA ILE A 102 19.66 26.82 -13.16
C ILE A 102 18.92 25.48 -13.19
N VAL A 103 18.70 24.85 -12.03
CA VAL A 103 17.95 23.59 -11.98
C VAL A 103 16.51 23.81 -12.40
N ALA A 104 16.16 23.16 -13.50
CA ALA A 104 14.82 23.13 -14.06
C ALA A 104 14.17 21.79 -13.70
N TRP A 105 13.10 21.83 -12.90
CA TRP A 105 12.50 20.68 -12.25
C TRP A 105 11.86 19.69 -13.24
N GLU A 106 11.39 20.18 -14.39
CA GLU A 106 10.82 19.35 -15.45
C GLU A 106 11.85 18.39 -16.08
N LYS A 107 13.15 18.66 -15.89
CA LYS A 107 14.25 17.82 -16.39
C LYS A 107 14.75 16.80 -15.36
N LEU A 108 14.26 16.86 -14.13
CA LEU A 108 14.65 15.97 -13.05
C LEU A 108 13.78 14.71 -13.04
N SER A 109 14.40 13.57 -12.76
CA SER A 109 13.66 12.36 -12.39
C SER A 109 12.91 12.55 -11.08
N VAL A 110 11.88 11.74 -10.82
CA VAL A 110 11.11 11.78 -9.57
C VAL A 110 12.01 11.58 -8.35
N ALA A 111 13.00 10.69 -8.45
CA ALA A 111 13.94 10.44 -7.37
C ALA A 111 14.82 11.66 -7.08
N GLU A 112 15.29 12.36 -8.12
CA GLU A 112 16.07 13.59 -7.98
C GLU A 112 15.23 14.73 -7.39
N GLN A 113 13.98 14.89 -7.82
CA GLN A 113 13.05 15.87 -7.23
C GLN A 113 12.84 15.60 -5.74
N ASN A 114 12.60 14.34 -5.35
CA ASN A 114 12.38 13.97 -3.96
C ASN A 114 13.64 14.15 -3.11
N ALA A 115 14.83 13.86 -3.66
CA ALA A 115 16.10 14.05 -2.96
C ALA A 115 16.35 15.52 -2.55
N ILE A 116 15.87 16.48 -3.34
CA ILE A 116 15.94 17.92 -3.01
C ILE A 116 15.13 18.21 -1.73
N CYS A 117 13.92 17.68 -1.60
CA CYS A 117 13.09 17.89 -0.42
C CYS A 117 13.67 17.21 0.83
N LEU A 118 14.20 16.00 0.66
CA LEU A 118 14.73 15.15 1.73
C LEU A 118 16.06 15.67 2.31
N GLN A 119 16.68 16.69 1.70
CA GLN A 119 17.83 17.36 2.30
C GLN A 119 17.47 18.01 3.65
N CYS A 120 16.24 18.52 3.79
CA CYS A 120 15.74 19.18 5.01
C CYS A 120 14.61 18.40 5.70
N HIS A 121 13.70 17.78 4.95
CA HIS A 121 12.54 17.07 5.52
C HIS A 121 12.86 15.65 6.00
N GLN A 122 13.94 15.52 6.76
CA GLN A 122 14.43 14.25 7.31
C GLN A 122 13.54 13.70 8.44
N THR A 123 12.62 14.50 8.99
CA THR A 123 11.64 14.05 10.01
C THR A 123 10.55 13.17 9.42
N VAL A 124 10.28 13.32 8.12
CA VAL A 124 9.75 12.23 7.32
C VAL A 124 10.94 11.29 7.13
N THR A 125 11.19 10.40 8.11
CA THR A 125 12.49 9.70 8.14
C THR A 125 12.75 9.09 6.79
N THR A 126 13.92 9.41 6.25
CA THR A 126 14.36 8.98 4.92
C THR A 126 14.11 7.47 4.77
N ASP A 127 14.28 6.72 5.85
CA ASP A 127 13.97 5.29 5.96
C ASP A 127 12.48 4.95 5.81
N LYS A 128 11.58 5.65 6.52
CA LYS A 128 10.11 5.44 6.41
C LYS A 128 9.61 5.79 5.01
N TRP A 129 10.12 6.90 4.46
CA TRP A 129 9.84 7.29 3.09
C TRP A 129 10.34 6.24 2.11
N HIS A 130 11.60 5.80 2.24
CA HIS A 130 12.15 4.77 1.36
C HIS A 130 11.50 3.40 1.50
N ALA A 131 10.89 3.10 2.65
CA ALA A 131 10.04 1.92 2.82
C ALA A 131 8.68 2.08 2.12
N SER A 132 8.23 3.32 1.86
CA SER A 132 6.98 3.58 1.17
C SER A 132 7.05 3.20 -0.31
N PRO A 133 6.02 2.52 -0.85
CA PRO A 133 5.86 2.30 -2.28
C PRO A 133 5.87 3.59 -3.12
N HIS A 134 5.61 4.75 -2.51
CA HIS A 134 5.67 6.04 -3.19
C HIS A 134 7.09 6.56 -3.45
N SER A 135 8.11 6.03 -2.76
CA SER A 135 9.50 6.47 -2.95
C SER A 135 10.15 5.95 -4.23
N GLY A 136 9.57 4.93 -4.86
CA GLY A 136 10.10 4.35 -6.09
C GLY A 136 11.23 3.35 -5.94
N ARG A 137 11.68 3.11 -4.71
CA ARG A 137 12.63 2.03 -4.42
C ARG A 137 11.83 0.73 -4.28
N GLN A 138 12.06 -0.24 -5.15
CA GLN A 138 11.54 -1.58 -4.91
C GLN A 138 12.08 -2.04 -3.56
N ILE A 139 11.17 -2.46 -2.68
CA ILE A 139 11.49 -3.01 -1.37
C ILE A 139 12.29 -4.29 -1.63
N GLY A 140 13.61 -4.19 -1.63
CA GLY A 140 14.50 -5.32 -1.83
C GLY A 140 14.43 -6.22 -0.61
N SER A 141 13.59 -7.25 -0.66
CA SER A 141 13.63 -8.61 -0.05
C SER A 141 14.52 -8.91 1.18
N ARG A 142 14.88 -7.95 2.04
CA ARG A 142 15.80 -8.18 3.18
C ARG A 142 15.46 -7.36 4.41
N GLN A 143 14.18 -7.19 4.73
CA GLN A 143 13.78 -6.87 6.11
C GLN A 143 12.32 -7.16 6.42
N MET A 144 11.79 -8.29 5.92
CA MET A 144 10.66 -8.94 6.57
C MET A 144 11.18 -10.20 7.21
N GLY A 145 11.37 -10.15 8.52
CA GLY A 145 11.51 -11.35 9.34
C GLY A 145 10.31 -12.25 9.06
N ASN A 146 10.58 -13.37 8.41
CA ASN A 146 9.75 -14.56 8.29
C ASN A 146 8.23 -14.33 8.25
N ARG A 147 7.72 -13.76 7.16
CA ARG A 147 6.38 -14.07 6.68
C ARG A 147 6.29 -13.75 5.19
N GLN A 148 6.34 -14.80 4.37
CA GLN A 148 5.91 -14.75 2.98
C GLN A 148 4.40 -14.45 2.97
N VAL A 149 4.03 -13.18 3.14
CA VAL A 149 2.75 -12.69 2.63
C VAL A 149 3.04 -12.41 1.17
N GLY A 150 2.49 -13.24 0.30
CA GLY A 150 2.66 -13.14 -1.14
C GLY A 150 2.40 -11.72 -1.62
N GLY A 151 3.48 -11.00 -1.93
CA GLY A 151 3.42 -9.81 -2.76
C GLY A 151 3.06 -10.28 -4.16
N ARG A 152 1.77 -10.56 -4.39
CA ARG A 152 1.24 -10.58 -5.74
C ARG A 152 1.52 -9.17 -6.27
N GLU A 153 2.41 -9.08 -7.24
CA GLU A 153 2.56 -7.90 -8.06
C GLU A 153 1.14 -7.41 -8.36
N MET A 154 0.81 -6.19 -7.94
CA MET A 154 -0.48 -5.60 -8.29
C MET A 154 -0.62 -5.71 -9.79
N GLY A 155 -1.52 -6.61 -10.22
CA GLY A 155 -1.65 -7.04 -11.59
C GLY A 155 -1.54 -5.86 -12.54
N THR A 156 -0.68 -6.00 -13.53
CA THR A 156 -0.54 -5.13 -14.69
C THR A 156 -1.75 -5.28 -15.62
N SER A 157 -2.97 -5.23 -15.06
CA SER A 157 -4.20 -5.11 -15.84
C SER A 157 -4.56 -3.64 -15.93
N GLY A 158 -3.82 -2.94 -16.79
CA GLY A 158 -4.03 -1.53 -17.09
C GLY A 158 -2.88 -1.01 -17.94
N LYS A 159 -3.13 -0.74 -19.21
CA LYS A 159 -2.18 -0.11 -20.14
C LYS A 159 -1.85 1.31 -19.66
N GLY A 160 -0.86 1.42 -18.76
CA GLY A 160 -0.37 2.70 -18.25
C GLY A 160 0.67 2.45 -17.16
N LYS A 161 1.94 2.76 -17.43
CA LYS A 161 3.00 2.73 -16.41
C LYS A 161 2.61 3.71 -15.31
N ARG A 162 2.21 3.22 -14.12
CA ARG A 162 1.94 4.08 -12.96
C ARG A 162 3.23 4.81 -12.59
N ARG A 163 3.27 6.12 -12.85
CA ARG A 163 4.40 7.00 -12.51
C ARG A 163 4.45 7.16 -11.00
N LEU A 164 5.64 7.02 -10.43
CA LEU A 164 5.88 7.28 -9.01
C LEU A 164 5.65 8.76 -8.68
N PRO A 165 5.07 9.08 -7.52
CA PRO A 165 4.81 10.48 -7.16
C PRO A 165 6.09 11.19 -6.70
N ALA A 166 6.24 12.44 -7.13
CA ALA A 166 7.14 13.41 -6.52
C ALA A 166 6.46 14.10 -5.33
N CYS A 167 7.23 14.68 -4.40
CA CYS A 167 6.67 15.48 -3.29
C CYS A 167 5.71 16.57 -3.81
N THR A 168 6.08 17.20 -4.94
CA THR A 168 5.32 18.26 -5.59
C THR A 168 4.06 17.78 -6.31
N ASP A 169 3.82 16.47 -6.43
CA ASP A 169 2.54 15.98 -6.92
C ASP A 169 1.44 16.20 -5.86
N CYS A 170 1.81 16.27 -4.58
CA CYS A 170 0.91 16.49 -3.44
C CYS A 170 1.07 17.89 -2.82
N HIS A 171 2.31 18.38 -2.72
CA HIS A 171 2.66 19.65 -2.10
C HIS A 171 2.88 20.76 -3.13
N GLU A 172 2.59 21.99 -2.76
CA GLU A 172 2.83 23.19 -3.56
C GLU A 172 3.80 24.12 -2.82
N VAL A 173 4.79 24.66 -3.54
CA VAL A 173 5.87 25.45 -2.94
C VAL A 173 6.06 26.81 -3.63
N HIS A 174 5.39 27.05 -4.76
CA HIS A 174 5.47 28.30 -5.51
C HIS A 174 4.14 29.07 -5.55
N LEU A 175 3.01 28.37 -5.45
CA LEU A 175 1.69 28.97 -5.58
C LEU A 175 0.97 29.13 -4.24
N PRO A 176 0.02 30.07 -4.11
CA PRO A 176 -0.70 30.28 -2.87
C PRO A 176 -1.52 29.03 -2.52
N VAL A 177 -1.22 28.40 -1.39
CA VAL A 177 -2.00 27.29 -0.85
C VAL A 177 -2.38 27.57 0.60
N GLN A 178 -3.68 27.66 0.87
CA GLN A 178 -4.21 27.93 2.21
C GLN A 178 -4.34 26.68 3.09
N ARG A 179 -3.91 25.51 2.57
CA ARG A 179 -4.02 24.24 3.29
C ARG A 179 -2.79 24.00 4.15
N ARG A 180 -3.02 23.42 5.33
CA ARG A 180 -1.95 22.97 6.22
C ARG A 180 -0.98 22.05 5.46
N TRP A 181 0.32 22.23 5.72
CA TRP A 181 1.40 21.49 5.05
C TRP A 181 1.49 21.74 3.53
N MET A 182 0.90 22.83 3.03
CA MET A 182 0.99 23.25 1.64
C MET A 182 0.46 22.22 0.64
N LEU A 183 -0.60 21.49 1.02
CA LEU A 183 -1.23 20.52 0.13
C LEU A 183 -2.00 21.20 -1.00
N LYS A 184 -1.83 20.68 -2.22
CA LYS A 184 -2.54 21.17 -3.42
C LYS A 184 -4.06 21.02 -3.33
N ALA A 185 -4.54 19.98 -2.64
CA ALA A 185 -5.95 19.69 -2.43
C ALA A 185 -6.16 18.93 -1.11
N ASN A 186 -7.40 18.55 -0.80
CA ASN A 186 -7.68 17.63 0.31
C ASN A 186 -7.11 16.23 0.01
N SER A 187 -6.86 15.43 1.05
CA SER A 187 -6.21 14.12 0.91
C SER A 187 -6.91 13.21 -0.08
N SER A 188 -8.25 13.12 -0.03
CA SER A 188 -9.02 12.23 -0.90
C SER A 188 -8.86 12.62 -2.37
N SER A 189 -8.95 13.91 -2.70
CA SER A 189 -8.71 14.41 -4.06
C SER A 189 -7.27 14.17 -4.53
N LEU A 190 -6.27 14.29 -3.64
CA LEU A 190 -4.88 14.02 -4.02
C LEU A 190 -4.66 12.53 -4.34
N CYS A 191 -5.15 11.64 -3.47
CA CYS A 191 -4.97 10.20 -3.57
C CYS A 191 -5.73 9.61 -4.77
N LEU A 192 -6.99 10.00 -4.97
CA LEU A 192 -7.87 9.41 -6.00
C LEU A 192 -7.48 9.77 -7.43
N ARG A 193 -6.59 10.76 -7.64
CA ARG A 193 -5.99 11.02 -8.96
C ARG A 193 -5.20 9.83 -9.49
N CYS A 194 -4.59 9.04 -8.60
CA CYS A 194 -3.83 7.84 -8.95
C CYS A 194 -4.54 6.55 -8.51
N HIS A 195 -5.25 6.59 -7.38
CA HIS A 195 -5.94 5.44 -6.78
C HIS A 195 -7.44 5.44 -7.04
N ALA A 196 -7.85 5.66 -8.28
CA ALA A 196 -9.26 5.79 -8.66
C ALA A 196 -10.08 4.51 -8.35
N ASP A 197 -9.43 3.34 -8.34
CA ASP A 197 -10.03 2.03 -8.04
C ASP A 197 -10.61 1.94 -6.61
N ILE A 198 -10.10 2.75 -5.68
CA ILE A 198 -10.58 2.77 -4.30
C ILE A 198 -12.03 3.26 -4.21
N THR A 199 -12.48 4.09 -5.14
CA THR A 199 -13.87 4.57 -5.17
C THR A 199 -14.85 3.40 -5.28
N GLN A 200 -14.56 2.44 -6.16
CA GLN A 200 -15.40 1.25 -6.33
C GLN A 200 -15.32 0.34 -5.10
N LYS A 201 -14.12 0.15 -4.54
CA LYS A 201 -13.91 -0.63 -3.31
C LYS A 201 -14.68 -0.05 -2.12
N ALA A 202 -14.76 1.27 -2.00
CA ALA A 202 -15.56 1.93 -0.97
C ALA A 202 -17.06 1.67 -1.17
N ARG A 203 -17.57 1.73 -2.41
CA ARG A 203 -18.97 1.39 -2.74
C ARG A 203 -19.31 -0.06 -2.42
N GLN A 204 -18.34 -0.97 -2.56
CA GLN A 204 -18.48 -2.39 -2.22
C GLN A 204 -18.32 -2.68 -0.71
N GLY A 205 -18.09 -1.64 0.12
CA GLY A 205 -17.91 -1.80 1.55
C GLY A 205 -16.53 -2.30 1.97
N GLU A 206 -15.56 -2.37 1.05
CA GLU A 206 -14.17 -2.70 1.38
C GLU A 206 -13.39 -1.51 1.95
N HIS A 207 -13.91 -0.30 1.78
CA HIS A 207 -13.42 0.92 2.41
C HIS A 207 -14.61 1.70 2.97
N HIS A 208 -14.36 2.55 3.96
CA HIS A 208 -15.36 3.49 4.46
C HIS A 208 -15.81 4.45 3.34
N PRO A 209 -17.02 5.02 3.46
CA PRO A 209 -17.47 6.08 2.56
C PRO A 209 -16.45 7.23 2.52
N LEU A 210 -16.01 7.59 1.31
CA LEU A 210 -14.91 8.53 1.08
C LEU A 210 -15.27 9.99 1.38
N ASP A 211 -16.57 10.28 1.51
CA ASP A 211 -17.15 11.54 1.96
C ASP A 211 -17.11 11.70 3.49
N LYS A 212 -17.08 10.58 4.23
CA LYS A 212 -17.09 10.55 5.69
C LYS A 212 -15.74 10.23 6.33
N THR A 213 -14.81 9.62 5.57
CA THR A 213 -13.52 9.18 6.10
C THR A 213 -12.39 9.59 5.17
N GLN A 214 -11.42 10.32 5.72
CA GLN A 214 -10.23 10.73 4.99
C GLN A 214 -9.22 9.60 4.92
N CYS A 215 -8.54 9.44 3.77
CA CYS A 215 -7.49 8.43 3.58
C CYS A 215 -6.42 8.51 4.67
N ALA A 216 -6.03 9.74 5.03
CA ALA A 216 -5.00 10.02 6.02
C ALA A 216 -5.41 9.69 7.47
N ALA A 217 -6.66 9.29 7.73
CA ALA A 217 -7.05 8.78 9.06
C ALA A 217 -6.36 7.44 9.36
N CYS A 218 -6.20 6.60 8.33
CA CYS A 218 -5.62 5.26 8.45
C CYS A 218 -4.25 5.17 7.79
N HIS A 219 -4.04 5.88 6.67
CA HIS A 219 -2.80 5.83 5.91
C HIS A 219 -1.84 6.97 6.25
N ASP A 220 -0.55 6.70 6.17
CA ASP A 220 0.51 7.69 6.14
C ASP A 220 1.23 7.60 4.80
N ALA A 221 0.97 8.54 3.90
CA ALA A 221 1.51 8.52 2.53
C ALA A 221 3.05 8.55 2.49
N HIS A 222 3.71 8.86 3.61
CA HIS A 222 5.16 8.90 3.72
C HIS A 222 5.78 7.74 4.50
N ASP A 223 4.98 6.86 5.09
CA ASP A 223 5.49 5.78 5.95
C ASP A 223 5.08 4.41 5.39
N GLY A 224 6.04 3.70 4.82
CA GLY A 224 5.84 2.33 4.34
C GLY A 224 6.21 1.23 5.33
N THR A 225 6.50 1.56 6.60
CA THR A 225 6.95 0.55 7.58
C THR A 225 5.88 -0.48 7.90
N VAL A 226 4.60 -0.11 7.79
CA VAL A 226 3.47 -1.04 7.85
C VAL A 226 2.89 -1.21 6.45
N GLY A 227 2.59 -2.47 6.08
CA GLY A 227 2.03 -2.82 4.78
C GLY A 227 0.79 -1.98 4.42
N GLY A 228 0.72 -1.52 3.17
CA GLY A 228 -0.34 -0.62 2.73
C GLY A 228 -0.20 0.83 3.22
N MET A 229 0.97 1.21 3.74
CA MET A 229 1.25 2.54 4.31
C MET A 229 0.30 2.88 5.45
N LEU A 230 0.06 1.94 6.35
CA LEU A 230 -0.86 2.12 7.47
C LEU A 230 -0.16 2.77 8.67
N LYS A 231 -0.88 3.60 9.42
CA LYS A 231 -0.36 4.25 10.64
C LYS A 231 -0.13 3.31 11.81
N ALA A 232 -0.69 2.10 11.74
CA ALA A 232 -0.49 1.00 12.70
C ALA A 232 -0.99 -0.31 12.06
N GLU A 233 -0.72 -1.43 12.72
CA GLU A 233 -1.27 -2.72 12.33
C GLU A 233 -2.81 -2.68 12.24
N PRO A 234 -3.43 -3.42 11.29
CA PRO A 234 -4.85 -3.29 10.99
C PRO A 234 -5.77 -3.40 12.21
N LEU A 235 -5.52 -4.37 13.09
CA LEU A 235 -6.32 -4.58 14.30
C LEU A 235 -6.27 -3.37 15.25
N THR A 236 -5.09 -2.82 15.47
CA THR A 236 -4.90 -1.62 16.31
C THR A 236 -5.53 -0.37 15.67
N LEU A 237 -5.58 -0.28 14.34
CA LEU A 237 -6.27 0.82 13.66
C LEU A 237 -7.78 0.74 13.84
N CYS A 238 -8.36 -0.45 13.66
CA CYS A 238 -9.80 -0.66 13.81
C CYS A 238 -10.27 -0.30 15.23
N ASP A 239 -9.51 -0.71 16.25
CA ASP A 239 -9.83 -0.53 17.66
C ASP A 239 -9.87 0.95 18.10
N ARG A 240 -9.34 1.88 17.29
CA ARG A 240 -9.39 3.32 17.59
C ARG A 240 -10.79 3.91 17.49
N CYS A 241 -11.66 3.28 16.70
CA CYS A 241 -13.02 3.77 16.46
C CYS A 241 -14.10 2.70 16.69
N HIS A 242 -13.78 1.42 16.47
CA HIS A 242 -14.73 0.31 16.63
C HIS A 242 -14.37 -0.48 17.88
N GLN A 243 -15.26 -0.54 18.86
CA GLN A 243 -15.07 -1.45 19.97
C GLN A 243 -15.41 -2.86 19.50
N ARG A 244 -14.47 -3.80 19.66
CA ARG A 244 -14.69 -5.19 19.27
C ARG A 244 -15.93 -5.80 19.92
N SER A 245 -16.27 -5.37 21.14
CA SER A 245 -17.48 -5.77 21.87
C SER A 245 -18.77 -5.58 21.09
N ASP A 246 -18.82 -4.61 20.17
CA ASP A 246 -20.07 -4.17 19.52
C ASP A 246 -20.46 -5.06 18.33
N ILE A 247 -19.55 -5.93 17.90
CA ILE A 247 -19.68 -6.87 16.77
C ILE A 247 -19.36 -8.31 17.17
N LEU A 248 -19.41 -8.60 18.48
CA LEU A 248 -19.20 -9.93 19.04
C LEU A 248 -20.57 -10.60 19.29
N PRO A 249 -20.99 -11.55 18.45
CA PRO A 249 -22.05 -12.49 18.83
C PRO A 249 -21.69 -13.18 20.15
N ALA A 250 -22.68 -13.52 20.98
CA ALA A 250 -22.48 -14.11 22.31
C ALA A 250 -21.64 -15.40 22.30
N ASP A 251 -21.60 -16.07 21.16
CA ASP A 251 -20.89 -17.29 20.80
C ASP A 251 -19.39 -17.08 20.46
N HIS A 252 -18.90 -15.83 20.39
CA HIS A 252 -17.47 -15.51 20.21
C HIS A 252 -16.68 -15.49 21.52
N THR A 253 -16.49 -16.68 22.10
CA THR A 253 -15.73 -16.88 23.36
C THR A 253 -14.29 -16.34 23.29
N ALA A 254 -13.64 -16.19 24.44
CA ALA A 254 -12.24 -15.75 24.49
C ALA A 254 -11.30 -16.72 23.75
N GLU A 255 -11.64 -18.00 23.76
CA GLU A 255 -10.93 -19.11 23.14
C GLU A 255 -11.10 -19.08 21.62
N PHE A 256 -12.34 -18.88 21.14
CA PHE A 256 -12.61 -18.70 19.71
C PHE A 256 -11.86 -17.48 19.16
N ARG A 257 -11.86 -16.35 19.88
CA ARG A 257 -11.10 -15.14 19.49
C ARG A 257 -9.60 -15.37 19.40
N LYS A 258 -9.03 -16.20 20.28
CA LYS A 258 -7.60 -16.56 20.26
C LYS A 258 -7.25 -17.49 19.09
N ALA A 259 -8.20 -18.29 18.61
CA ALA A 259 -7.96 -19.35 17.62
C ALA A 259 -8.36 -18.97 16.18
N HIS A 260 -9.52 -18.34 15.95
CA HIS A 260 -10.06 -18.17 14.59
C HIS A 260 -9.23 -17.18 13.76
N GLY A 261 -8.73 -16.10 14.37
CA GLY A 261 -7.79 -15.18 13.71
C GLY A 261 -6.53 -15.90 13.24
N LYS A 262 -6.05 -16.90 14.00
CA LYS A 262 -4.89 -17.74 13.64
C LYS A 262 -5.20 -18.69 12.48
N GLN A 263 -6.39 -19.29 12.45
CA GLN A 263 -6.81 -20.21 11.39
C GLN A 263 -6.92 -19.55 10.01
N PHE A 264 -7.20 -18.25 9.92
CA PHE A 264 -7.35 -17.54 8.64
C PHE A 264 -6.13 -16.69 8.25
N SER A 265 -5.07 -16.68 9.06
CA SER A 265 -3.83 -15.91 8.84
C SER A 265 -2.98 -16.33 7.63
N GLY A 266 -3.42 -17.35 6.88
CA GLY A 266 -2.70 -17.92 5.74
C GLY A 266 -3.21 -17.48 4.37
N GLY A 267 -4.37 -16.81 4.30
CA GLY A 267 -4.94 -16.30 3.04
C GLY A 267 -5.08 -14.78 3.04
N GLU A 268 -5.10 -14.16 1.85
CA GLU A 268 -5.30 -12.71 1.61
C GLU A 268 -6.63 -12.13 2.15
N ARG A 269 -7.33 -12.81 3.07
CA ARG A 269 -8.57 -12.34 3.68
C ARG A 269 -8.28 -11.28 4.74
N ARG A 270 -8.57 -10.03 4.38
CA ARG A 270 -8.57 -8.87 5.29
C ARG A 270 -9.68 -9.03 6.34
N CYS A 271 -9.48 -8.47 7.54
CA CYS A 271 -10.45 -8.53 8.64
C CYS A 271 -11.87 -8.06 8.21
N ILE A 272 -11.94 -7.03 7.37
CA ILE A 272 -13.19 -6.48 6.81
C ILE A 272 -13.92 -7.42 5.85
N ALA A 273 -13.27 -8.48 5.35
CA ALA A 273 -13.94 -9.47 4.52
C ALA A 273 -15.01 -10.24 5.31
N CYS A 274 -14.83 -10.32 6.64
CA CYS A 274 -15.74 -11.00 7.58
C CYS A 274 -16.36 -10.05 8.63
N HIS A 275 -15.74 -8.90 8.94
CA HIS A 275 -16.30 -7.89 9.85
C HIS A 275 -16.83 -6.63 9.13
N GLY A 276 -16.96 -6.67 7.80
CA GLY A 276 -17.65 -5.65 7.00
C GLY A 276 -19.16 -5.87 6.97
N ARG A 277 -19.90 -5.01 6.24
CA ARG A 277 -21.37 -4.92 6.25
C ARG A 277 -22.11 -6.26 6.08
N ASN A 278 -21.53 -7.23 5.37
CA ASN A 278 -22.15 -8.54 5.09
C ASN A 278 -21.26 -9.72 5.49
N GLY A 279 -20.23 -9.48 6.31
CA GLY A 279 -19.25 -10.50 6.63
C GLY A 279 -19.76 -11.53 7.65
N CYS A 280 -20.67 -11.12 8.55
CA CYS A 280 -21.36 -12.00 9.47
C CYS A 280 -22.26 -12.99 8.74
N ASP A 281 -23.05 -12.52 7.76
CA ASP A 281 -24.01 -13.37 7.01
C ASP A 281 -23.34 -14.49 6.23
N ARG A 282 -22.10 -14.28 5.77
CA ARG A 282 -21.33 -15.30 5.05
C ARG A 282 -20.92 -16.48 5.95
N CYS A 283 -20.85 -16.28 7.27
CA CYS A 283 -20.47 -17.34 8.21
C CYS A 283 -21.64 -17.80 9.10
N HIS A 284 -22.52 -16.88 9.51
CA HIS A 284 -23.66 -17.12 10.41
C HIS A 284 -25.00 -17.26 9.67
N GLY A 285 -24.98 -17.59 8.38
CA GLY A 285 -26.19 -17.84 7.58
C GLY A 285 -27.08 -18.98 8.09
N LEU A 286 -26.70 -19.65 9.18
CA LEU A 286 -27.46 -20.68 9.89
C LEU A 286 -27.39 -20.49 11.42
N PRO A 287 -28.51 -20.64 12.16
CA PRO A 287 -28.52 -20.53 13.62
C PRO A 287 -27.76 -21.68 14.28
N MET A 288 -26.91 -21.33 15.26
CA MET A 288 -26.07 -22.28 16.01
C MET A 288 -26.18 -22.09 17.53
N PRO A 289 -26.15 -23.17 18.35
CA PRO A 289 -26.16 -24.59 17.95
C PRO A 289 -27.43 -24.95 17.16
N HIS A 290 -27.32 -25.86 16.19
CA HIS A 290 -28.44 -26.21 15.32
C HIS A 290 -29.68 -26.56 16.16
N PRO A 291 -30.87 -26.02 15.84
CA PRO A 291 -32.06 -26.25 16.62
C PRO A 291 -32.44 -27.74 16.61
N LYS A 292 -33.14 -28.19 17.66
CA LYS A 292 -33.59 -29.58 17.78
C LYS A 292 -34.47 -29.96 16.59
N GLY A 293 -34.15 -31.07 15.91
CA GLY A 293 -34.82 -31.51 14.69
C GLY A 293 -34.23 -30.97 13.38
N PHE A 294 -33.20 -30.12 13.43
CA PHE A 294 -32.52 -29.61 12.23
C PHE A 294 -32.03 -30.72 11.30
N ALA A 295 -31.44 -31.79 11.85
CA ALA A 295 -30.96 -32.94 11.07
C ALA A 295 -32.05 -33.64 10.23
N VAL A 296 -33.33 -33.46 10.56
CA VAL A 296 -34.46 -34.07 9.84
C VAL A 296 -35.09 -33.10 8.82
N HIS A 297 -34.95 -31.79 9.06
CA HIS A 297 -35.64 -30.75 8.27
C HIS A 297 -34.69 -29.76 7.57
N HIS A 298 -33.37 -30.02 7.57
CA HIS A 298 -32.39 -29.10 6.96
C HIS A 298 -32.47 -29.04 5.43
N THR A 299 -33.30 -29.86 4.77
CA THR A 299 -33.49 -29.84 3.30
C THR A 299 -33.88 -28.46 2.77
N GLU A 300 -34.69 -27.69 3.50
CA GLU A 300 -35.05 -26.33 3.12
C GLU A 300 -33.86 -25.37 3.20
N ALA A 301 -33.07 -25.46 4.27
CA ALA A 301 -31.83 -24.72 4.43
C ALA A 301 -30.78 -25.08 3.37
N THR A 302 -30.65 -26.37 3.03
CA THR A 302 -29.74 -26.86 1.98
C THR A 302 -30.19 -26.40 0.60
N ARG A 303 -31.50 -26.33 0.30
CA ARG A 303 -32.01 -25.80 -0.98
C ARG A 303 -31.76 -24.31 -1.15
N ALA A 304 -31.83 -23.53 -0.08
CA ALA A 304 -31.64 -22.09 -0.14
C ALA A 304 -30.17 -21.72 -0.40
N GLN A 305 -29.22 -22.25 0.39
CA GLN A 305 -27.79 -21.95 0.26
C GLN A 305 -26.92 -23.15 0.70
N PRO A 306 -26.65 -24.12 -0.20
CA PRO A 306 -25.90 -25.34 0.13
C PRO A 306 -24.45 -25.05 0.57
N SER A 307 -23.85 -24.01 0.01
CA SER A 307 -22.48 -23.59 0.30
C SER A 307 -22.32 -23.07 1.74
N THR A 308 -23.39 -22.63 2.40
CA THR A 308 -23.34 -22.16 3.79
C THR A 308 -22.93 -23.28 4.75
N CYS A 309 -23.32 -24.52 4.46
CA CYS A 309 -22.92 -25.70 5.24
C CYS A 309 -21.41 -25.94 5.15
N GLN A 310 -20.82 -25.74 3.96
CA GLN A 310 -19.40 -25.94 3.70
C GLN A 310 -18.51 -24.89 4.39
N ASN A 311 -19.09 -23.79 4.87
CA ASN A 311 -18.35 -22.81 5.67
C ASN A 311 -17.96 -23.35 7.05
N CYS A 312 -18.64 -24.39 7.53
CA CYS A 312 -18.41 -24.99 8.86
C CYS A 312 -18.16 -26.51 8.82
N HIS A 313 -18.66 -27.22 7.80
CA HIS A 313 -18.56 -28.67 7.67
C HIS A 313 -17.83 -29.08 6.39
N ASP A 314 -17.05 -30.15 6.44
CA ASP A 314 -16.49 -30.78 5.24
C ASP A 314 -17.50 -31.75 4.61
N GLN A 315 -17.20 -32.25 3.40
CA GLN A 315 -18.10 -33.17 2.70
C GLN A 315 -18.19 -34.55 3.37
N ASN A 316 -17.17 -34.94 4.14
CA ASN A 316 -17.16 -36.21 4.88
C ASN A 316 -18.13 -36.18 6.07
N PHE A 317 -18.41 -34.99 6.61
CA PHE A 317 -19.43 -34.79 7.63
C PHE A 317 -20.81 -35.22 7.14
N CYS A 318 -21.16 -34.87 5.90
CA CYS A 318 -22.45 -35.23 5.28
C CYS A 318 -22.64 -36.76 5.22
N ALA A 319 -21.58 -37.49 4.87
CA ALA A 319 -21.61 -38.95 4.72
C ALA A 319 -21.91 -39.69 6.03
N LYS A 320 -21.55 -39.13 7.19
CA LYS A 320 -21.74 -39.79 8.49
C LYS A 320 -23.20 -39.96 8.87
N CYS A 321 -24.04 -38.96 8.58
CA CYS A 321 -25.47 -39.04 8.89
C CYS A 321 -26.27 -39.66 7.73
N HIS A 322 -25.86 -39.43 6.48
CA HIS A 322 -26.57 -39.97 5.31
C HIS A 322 -26.22 -41.43 4.98
N ALA A 323 -25.21 -42.02 5.62
CA ALA A 323 -25.01 -43.47 5.58
C ALA A 323 -26.19 -44.23 6.20
N ASP A 324 -26.76 -43.71 7.29
CA ASP A 324 -27.85 -44.35 8.03
C ASP A 324 -29.24 -43.82 7.63
N ALA A 325 -29.31 -42.56 7.17
CA ALA A 325 -30.55 -41.91 6.75
C ALA A 325 -30.34 -41.15 5.42
N PRO A 326 -30.30 -41.86 4.27
CA PRO A 326 -30.11 -41.24 2.98
C PRO A 326 -31.31 -40.32 2.62
N PRO A 327 -31.08 -39.26 1.81
CA PRO A 327 -32.16 -38.38 1.39
C PRO A 327 -33.21 -39.14 0.55
N VAL A 328 -34.46 -39.06 0.97
CA VAL A 328 -35.63 -39.70 0.29
C VAL A 328 -35.80 -39.23 -1.16
N SER A 329 -35.17 -38.13 -1.55
CA SER A 329 -35.30 -37.55 -2.90
C SER A 329 -34.75 -38.43 -4.02
N HIS A 330 -33.86 -39.39 -3.76
CA HIS A 330 -33.18 -40.19 -4.79
C HIS A 330 -33.74 -41.61 -4.97
N ASP A 331 -34.52 -42.11 -4.00
CA ASP A 331 -35.12 -43.45 -4.05
C ASP A 331 -36.50 -43.47 -4.69
N ALA A 332 -37.01 -42.29 -5.08
CA ALA A 332 -38.28 -42.17 -5.76
C ALA A 332 -38.23 -42.89 -7.14
N PRO A 333 -39.23 -43.73 -7.49
CA PRO A 333 -39.24 -44.47 -8.75
C PRO A 333 -39.13 -43.59 -10.01
N ASP A 334 -39.58 -42.35 -9.90
CA ASP A 334 -39.60 -41.34 -10.97
C ASP A 334 -38.37 -40.41 -10.95
N TYR A 335 -37.42 -40.61 -10.03
CA TYR A 335 -36.30 -39.69 -9.87
C TYR A 335 -35.47 -39.61 -11.16
N ALA A 336 -35.03 -40.75 -11.69
CA ALA A 336 -34.23 -40.79 -12.91
C ALA A 336 -34.97 -40.28 -14.16
N SER A 337 -36.30 -40.44 -14.22
CA SER A 337 -37.10 -40.16 -15.42
C SER A 337 -37.70 -38.75 -15.44
N VAL A 338 -38.00 -38.17 -14.28
CA VAL A 338 -38.76 -36.91 -14.20
C VAL A 338 -38.11 -35.92 -13.24
N SER A 339 -37.86 -36.33 -12.00
CA SER A 339 -37.45 -35.39 -10.94
C SER A 339 -36.00 -34.90 -11.10
N HIS A 340 -35.08 -35.76 -11.52
CA HIS A 340 -33.68 -35.42 -11.80
C HIS A 340 -33.55 -34.32 -12.87
N ALA A 341 -34.25 -34.45 -13.99
CA ALA A 341 -34.25 -33.43 -15.05
C ALA A 341 -34.93 -32.12 -14.64
N LYS A 342 -35.90 -32.18 -13.71
CA LYS A 342 -36.56 -30.99 -13.17
C LYS A 342 -35.63 -30.19 -12.26
N GLU A 343 -34.83 -30.86 -11.43
CA GLU A 343 -33.84 -30.22 -10.57
C GLU A 343 -32.72 -29.54 -11.38
N PHE A 344 -32.18 -30.20 -12.42
CA PHE A 344 -31.21 -29.56 -13.32
C PHE A 344 -31.76 -28.31 -14.00
N ARG A 345 -33.04 -28.32 -14.41
CA ARG A 345 -33.72 -27.15 -14.99
C ARG A 345 -33.92 -26.02 -13.97
N GLN A 346 -34.18 -26.36 -12.71
CA GLN A 346 -34.36 -25.37 -11.64
C GLN A 346 -33.07 -24.58 -11.36
N PHE A 347 -31.91 -25.25 -11.36
CA PHE A 347 -30.63 -24.60 -11.05
C PHE A 347 -29.88 -24.08 -12.30
N GLY A 348 -30.33 -24.43 -13.50
CA GLY A 348 -29.76 -23.97 -14.77
C GLY A 348 -28.25 -24.21 -14.84
N ASN A 349 -27.47 -23.19 -15.23
CA ASN A 349 -26.01 -23.28 -15.35
C ASN A 349 -25.29 -23.56 -14.01
N ASN A 350 -25.97 -23.37 -12.87
CA ASN A 350 -25.40 -23.63 -11.55
C ASN A 350 -25.71 -25.04 -11.02
N ALA A 351 -26.49 -25.84 -11.75
CA ALA A 351 -26.86 -27.19 -11.32
C ALA A 351 -25.63 -28.05 -10.99
N HIS A 352 -24.59 -27.99 -11.81
CA HIS A 352 -23.37 -28.76 -11.54
C HIS A 352 -22.69 -28.35 -10.23
N ALA A 353 -22.56 -27.04 -9.97
CA ALA A 353 -21.97 -26.53 -8.72
C ALA A 353 -22.84 -26.85 -7.49
N TYR A 354 -24.16 -26.86 -7.66
CA TYR A 354 -25.10 -27.26 -6.62
C TYR A 354 -24.95 -28.75 -6.28
N CYS A 355 -25.01 -29.64 -7.28
CA CYS A 355 -24.93 -31.08 -7.07
C CYS A 355 -23.57 -31.51 -6.50
N THR A 356 -22.48 -30.87 -6.93
CA THR A 356 -21.13 -31.17 -6.40
C THR A 356 -20.90 -30.70 -4.97
N THR A 357 -21.85 -29.94 -4.40
CA THR A 357 -21.84 -29.62 -2.96
C THR A 357 -22.05 -30.88 -2.11
N CYS A 358 -22.86 -31.83 -2.61
CA CYS A 358 -23.19 -33.07 -1.92
C CYS A 358 -22.48 -34.28 -2.53
N HIS A 359 -22.32 -34.31 -3.86
CA HIS A 359 -21.78 -35.45 -4.59
C HIS A 359 -20.39 -35.19 -5.17
N GLN A 360 -19.54 -36.21 -5.14
CA GLN A 360 -18.31 -36.25 -5.89
C GLN A 360 -18.59 -36.63 -7.35
N PRO A 361 -17.77 -36.15 -8.33
CA PRO A 361 -18.02 -36.41 -9.75
C PRO A 361 -18.19 -37.89 -10.12
N HIS A 362 -17.49 -38.79 -9.44
CA HIS A 362 -17.59 -40.24 -9.67
C HIS A 362 -18.94 -40.83 -9.25
N GLN A 363 -19.62 -40.23 -8.26
CA GLN A 363 -20.90 -40.74 -7.75
C GLN A 363 -22.03 -40.54 -8.78
N CYS A 364 -21.94 -39.52 -9.64
CA CYS A 364 -22.85 -39.36 -10.77
C CYS A 364 -22.66 -40.50 -11.78
N ASP A 365 -21.40 -40.82 -12.09
CA ASP A 365 -21.07 -41.86 -13.06
C ASP A 365 -21.49 -43.25 -12.56
N ASP A 366 -21.30 -43.53 -11.26
CA ASP A 366 -21.68 -44.80 -10.64
C ASP A 366 -23.20 -44.99 -10.60
N CYS A 367 -23.96 -43.93 -10.28
CA CYS A 367 -25.43 -43.96 -10.31
C CYS A 367 -25.96 -44.24 -11.73
N HIS A 368 -25.43 -43.55 -12.74
CA HIS A 368 -25.82 -43.77 -14.14
C HIS A 368 -25.51 -45.21 -14.59
N ARG A 369 -24.36 -45.77 -14.20
CA ARG A 369 -24.04 -47.18 -14.46
C ARG A 369 -25.02 -48.13 -13.77
N GLN A 370 -25.33 -47.90 -12.49
CA GLN A 370 -26.26 -48.74 -11.72
C GLN A 370 -27.67 -48.75 -12.32
N LYS A 371 -28.12 -47.62 -12.87
CA LYS A 371 -29.46 -47.46 -13.45
C LYS A 371 -29.51 -47.73 -14.97
N GLY A 372 -28.39 -48.13 -15.58
CA GLY A 372 -28.32 -48.41 -17.02
C GLY A 372 -28.52 -47.18 -17.91
N ILE A 373 -28.23 -45.98 -17.40
CA ILE A 373 -28.38 -44.71 -18.13
C ILE A 373 -27.07 -44.42 -18.88
N PRO A 374 -27.09 -44.21 -20.21
CA PRO A 374 -25.89 -43.88 -20.97
C PRO A 374 -25.23 -42.60 -20.47
N LEU A 375 -23.92 -42.66 -20.21
CA LEU A 375 -23.08 -41.48 -19.94
C LEU A 375 -22.75 -40.79 -21.27
N GLU A 376 -23.74 -40.17 -21.92
CA GLU A 376 -23.45 -39.38 -23.12
C GLU A 376 -22.62 -38.14 -22.76
N VAL A 377 -21.66 -37.86 -23.65
CA VAL A 377 -20.54 -36.94 -23.49
C VAL A 377 -20.98 -35.59 -22.92
N ARG A 378 -20.45 -35.27 -21.74
CA ARG A 378 -20.52 -33.96 -21.08
C ARG A 378 -20.22 -32.85 -22.11
N ARG A 379 -21.23 -32.08 -22.51
CA ARG A 379 -21.07 -30.77 -23.14
C ARG A 379 -21.30 -29.68 -22.11
#